data_AF-A0A0D2LTZ3-F1
#
_entry.id   AF-A0A0D2LTZ3-F1
#
_cell.length_a   1.000
_cell.length_b   1.000
_cell.length_c   1.000
_cell.angle_alpha   90.00
_cell.angle_beta   90.00
_cell.angle_gamma   90.00
#
_symmetry.space_group_name_H-M   'P 1'
#
loop_
_entity.id
_entity.type
_entity.pdbx_description
1 polymer ?
#
loop_
_entity_poly.entity_id
_entity_poly.type
_entity_poly.pdbx_seq_one_letter_code
_entity_poly.pdbx_strand_id
1 'polypeptide(L)'
;MGDPTVVAQCAAARRSGLFTGVISYNQRCVGRSRGKSRSSSDPDADDLAALCRHLLAQPLPEAAAPARRLVLIGYSYGSCVAAQALSRVPQVRLTG
;
A
#
# COMPACT_ATOMS: atom_id res chain seq x y z
N MET A 1 -9.54 7.60 -7.95
CA MET A 1 -8.73 8.28 -6.94
C MET A 1 -8.56 9.72 -7.38
N GLY A 2 -9.41 10.62 -6.87
CA GLY A 2 -9.45 12.04 -7.27
C GLY A 2 -9.23 12.99 -6.10
N ASP A 3 -8.87 12.47 -4.93
CA ASP A 3 -8.53 13.30 -3.77
C ASP A 3 -7.22 14.05 -4.05
N PRO A 4 -7.23 15.40 -3.99
CA PRO A 4 -6.06 16.20 -4.35
C PRO A 4 -4.87 15.98 -3.41
N THR A 5 -5.11 15.66 -2.13
CA THR A 5 -4.07 15.38 -1.15
C THR A 5 -3.35 14.07 -1.49
N VAL A 6 -4.11 13.01 -1.79
CA VAL A 6 -3.53 11.73 -2.19
C VAL A 6 -2.73 11.87 -3.49
N VAL A 7 -3.26 12.61 -4.47
CA VAL A 7 -2.54 12.89 -5.73
C VAL A 7 -1.24 13.65 -5.46
N ALA A 8 -1.27 14.69 -4.62
CA ALA A 8 -0.09 15.46 -4.26
C ALA A 8 0.96 14.62 -3.53
N GLN A 9 0.55 13.77 -2.59
CA GLN A 9 1.44 12.84 -1.86
C GLN A 9 2.11 11.84 -2.80
N CYS A 10 1.35 11.19 -3.70
CA CYS A 10 1.93 10.28 -4.69
C CYS A 10 2.91 11.01 -5.62
N ALA A 11 2.58 12.23 -6.06
CA ALA A 11 3.46 13.02 -6.91
C ALA A 11 4.75 13.44 -6.18
N ALA A 12 4.66 13.83 -4.91
CA ALA A 12 5.83 14.16 -4.09
C ALA A 12 6.73 12.93 -3.87
N ALA A 13 6.16 11.77 -3.55
CA ALA A 13 6.91 10.53 -3.40
C ALA A 13 7.68 10.17 -4.68
N ARG A 14 7.04 10.28 -5.85
CA ARG A 14 7.68 10.03 -7.14
C ARG A 14 8.84 10.99 -7.43
N ARG A 15 8.67 12.28 -7.13
CA ARG A 15 9.71 13.30 -7.36
C ARG A 15 10.88 13.21 -6.38
N SER A 16 10.69 12.60 -5.22
CA SER A 16 11.71 12.55 -4.17
C SER A 16 12.97 11.76 -4.54
N GLY A 17 12.88 10.83 -5.49
CA GLY A 17 13.98 9.89 -5.80
C GLY A 17 14.24 8.84 -4.70
N LEU A 18 13.49 8.84 -3.60
CA LEU A 18 13.67 7.92 -2.47
C LEU A 18 13.09 6.52 -2.73
N PHE A 19 12.19 6.41 -3.71
CA PHE A 19 11.46 5.17 -4.00
C PHE A 19 11.72 4.73 -5.45
N THR A 20 12.00 3.44 -5.62
CA THR A 20 12.14 2.82 -6.95
C THR A 20 10.80 2.67 -7.67
N GLY A 21 9.69 2.71 -6.93
CA GLY A 21 8.34 2.66 -7.49
C GLY A 21 7.32 3.21 -6.49
N VAL A 22 6.27 3.85 -7.02
CA VAL A 22 5.16 4.40 -6.23
C VAL A 22 3.85 3.83 -6.77
N ILE A 23 3.20 3.02 -5.95
CA ILE A 23 1.96 2.31 -6.27
C ILE A 23 0.82 2.92 -5.47
N SER A 24 -0.26 3.25 -6.16
CA SER A 24 -1.54 3.64 -5.58
C SER A 24 -2.59 2.61 -5.97
N TYR A 25 -3.43 2.18 -5.03
CA TYR A 25 -4.48 1.19 -5.29
C TYR A 25 -5.85 1.71 -4.82
N ASN A 26 -6.92 1.19 -5.43
CA ASN A 26 -8.26 1.46 -4.95
C ASN A 26 -8.63 0.38 -3.92
N GLN A 27 -9.05 0.81 -2.73
CA GLN A 27 -9.71 -0.07 -1.77
C GLN A 27 -10.96 -0.71 -2.39
N ARG A 28 -11.46 -1.78 -1.77
CA ARG A 28 -12.73 -2.40 -2.20
C ARG A 28 -13.85 -1.38 -2.27
N CYS A 29 -14.77 -1.60 -3.21
CA CYS A 29 -15.91 -0.71 -3.46
C CYS A 29 -15.55 0.72 -3.91
N VAL A 30 -14.27 1.06 -4.09
CA VAL A 30 -13.83 2.38 -4.55
C VAL A 30 -13.47 2.34 -6.03
N GLY A 31 -13.99 3.30 -6.80
CA GLY A 31 -13.68 3.48 -8.21
C GLY A 31 -14.03 2.25 -9.06
N ARG A 32 -13.02 1.54 -9.56
CA ARG A 32 -13.18 0.32 -10.37
C ARG A 32 -13.06 -0.98 -9.57
N SER A 33 -12.72 -0.93 -8.29
CA SER A 33 -12.59 -2.11 -7.44
C SER A 33 -13.97 -2.67 -7.07
N ARG A 34 -14.23 -3.93 -7.44
CA ARG A 34 -15.46 -4.65 -7.10
C ARG A 34 -15.25 -5.52 -5.85
N GLY A 35 -16.32 -5.80 -5.11
CA GLY A 35 -16.30 -6.69 -3.95
C GLY A 35 -17.46 -6.39 -3.00
N LYS A 36 -17.96 -7.38 -2.27
CA LYS A 36 -18.85 -7.16 -1.11
C LYS A 36 -18.00 -7.16 0.15
N SER A 37 -18.38 -6.33 1.13
CA SER A 37 -17.79 -6.42 2.48
C SER A 37 -17.89 -7.87 2.96
N ARG A 38 -16.76 -8.49 3.32
CA ARG A 38 -16.75 -9.81 3.98
C ARG A 38 -16.92 -9.57 5.48
N SER A 39 -17.38 -10.57 6.22
CA SER A 39 -17.49 -10.58 7.68
C SER A 39 -16.14 -10.56 8.42
N SER A 40 -15.09 -9.97 7.82
CA SER A 40 -13.84 -9.63 8.51
C SER A 40 -14.10 -8.40 9.36
N SER A 41 -13.41 -8.28 10.49
CA SER A 41 -13.47 -7.07 11.31
C SER A 41 -12.90 -5.86 10.57
N ASP A 42 -11.91 -6.06 9.68
CA ASP A 42 -11.23 -4.99 8.92
C ASP A 42 -10.83 -5.45 7.50
N PRO A 43 -11.80 -5.57 6.57
CA PRO A 43 -11.55 -6.10 5.23
C PRO A 43 -10.58 -5.24 4.39
N ASP A 44 -10.49 -3.93 4.64
CA ASP A 44 -9.57 -3.05 3.92
C ASP A 44 -8.10 -3.31 4.30
N ALA A 45 -7.84 -3.64 5.57
CA ALA A 45 -6.50 -3.97 6.05
C ALA A 45 -6.05 -5.33 5.53
N ASP A 46 -6.98 -6.29 5.40
CA ASP A 46 -6.73 -7.59 4.78
C ASP A 46 -6.36 -7.45 3.29
N ASP A 47 -7.09 -6.60 2.55
CA ASP A 47 -6.83 -6.32 1.14
C ASP A 47 -5.45 -5.64 0.96
N LEU A 48 -5.10 -4.67 1.82
CA LEU A 48 -3.78 -4.03 1.82
C LEU A 48 -2.66 -5.03 2.13
N ALA A 49 -2.84 -5.87 3.15
CA ALA A 49 -1.87 -6.91 3.49
C ALA A 49 -1.68 -7.91 2.33
N ALA A 50 -2.75 -8.28 1.62
CA ALA A 50 -2.66 -9.12 0.44
C ALA A 50 -1.87 -8.45 -0.70
N LEU A 51 -2.11 -7.16 -0.95
CA LEU A 51 -1.33 -6.38 -1.92
C LEU A 51 0.15 -6.35 -1.55
N CYS A 52 0.50 -6.08 -0.30
CA CYS A 52 1.89 -6.08 0.16
C CYS A 52 2.57 -7.43 -0.06
N ARG A 53 1.91 -8.54 0.31
CA ARG A 53 2.45 -9.90 0.07
C ARG A 53 2.65 -10.17 -1.42
N HIS A 54 1.70 -9.78 -2.26
CA HIS A 54 1.83 -9.93 -3.71
C HIS A 54 3.05 -9.17 -4.26
N LEU A 55 3.25 -7.92 -3.84
CA LEU A 55 4.39 -7.10 -4.27
C LEU A 55 5.74 -7.64 -3.76
N LEU A 56 5.78 -8.15 -2.53
CA LEU A 56 6.98 -8.78 -1.98
C LEU A 56 7.35 -10.08 -2.70
N ALA A 57 6.36 -10.84 -3.20
CA ALA A 57 6.55 -12.13 -3.85
C ALA A 57 6.96 -12.08 -5.33
N GLN A 58 6.89 -10.92 -6.00
CA GLN A 58 7.24 -10.85 -7.43
C GLN A 58 8.73 -11.17 -7.69
N PRO A 59 9.17 -11.56 -8.89
CA PRO A 59 10.61 -11.70 -9.16
C PRO A 59 11.29 -10.31 -9.16
N LEU A 60 12.49 -10.19 -8.59
CA LEU A 60 13.36 -9.03 -8.83
C LEU A 60 14.44 -9.39 -9.84
N PRO A 61 14.89 -8.43 -10.67
CA PRO A 61 16.18 -8.56 -11.35
C PRO A 61 17.28 -8.83 -10.32
N GLU A 62 18.18 -9.76 -10.62
CA GLU A 62 19.25 -10.26 -9.72
C GLU A 62 20.10 -9.14 -9.08
N ALA A 63 20.26 -8.01 -9.77
CA ALA A 63 21.00 -6.84 -9.30
C ALA A 63 20.33 -6.07 -8.14
N ALA A 64 19.07 -6.36 -7.82
CA ALA A 64 18.28 -5.69 -6.77
C ALA A 64 18.13 -6.54 -5.49
N ALA A 65 19.11 -7.38 -5.19
CA ALA A 65 19.07 -8.35 -4.10
C ALA A 65 19.07 -7.84 -2.63
N PRO A 66 19.19 -6.55 -2.24
CA PRO A 66 18.87 -6.22 -0.85
C PRO A 66 17.36 -6.34 -0.66
N ALA A 67 16.97 -7.12 0.36
CA ALA A 67 15.59 -7.45 0.71
C ALA A 67 14.58 -6.33 0.38
N ARG A 68 13.58 -6.63 -0.46
CA ARG A 68 12.54 -5.67 -0.83
C ARG A 68 11.94 -5.01 0.41
N ARG A 69 11.95 -3.69 0.41
CA ARG A 69 11.31 -2.88 1.44
C ARG A 69 10.09 -2.23 0.82
N LEU A 70 8.93 -2.45 1.44
CA LEU A 70 7.73 -1.71 1.15
C LEU A 70 7.53 -0.65 2.23
N VAL A 71 7.16 0.54 1.78
CA VAL A 71 6.77 1.67 2.62
C VAL A 71 5.31 1.97 2.35
N LEU A 72 4.52 2.12 3.42
CA LEU A 72 3.12 2.53 3.33
C LEU A 72 2.99 4.02 3.64
N ILE A 73 2.30 4.73 2.75
CA ILE A 73 1.88 6.12 2.95
C ILE A 73 0.35 6.13 3.03
N GLY A 74 -0.18 6.43 4.21
CA GLY A 74 -1.62 6.49 4.47
C GLY A 74 -2.08 7.91 4.75
N TYR A 75 -3.30 8.24 4.31
CA TYR A 75 -3.96 9.51 4.60
C TYR A 75 -5.30 9.28 5.29
N SER A 76 -5.54 9.96 6.41
CA SER A 76 -6.78 9.87 7.21
C SER A 76 -7.13 8.41 7.54
N TYR A 77 -8.31 7.92 7.17
CA TYR A 77 -8.70 6.51 7.33
C TYR A 77 -7.68 5.53 6.70
N GLY A 78 -7.03 5.92 5.60
CA GLY A 78 -5.96 5.13 4.98
C GLY A 78 -4.75 4.91 5.91
N SER A 79 -4.48 5.82 6.84
CA SER A 79 -3.45 5.64 7.88
C SER A 79 -3.84 4.55 8.89
N CYS A 80 -5.12 4.49 9.28
CA CYS A 80 -5.65 3.43 10.15
C CYS A 80 -5.53 2.06 9.47
N VAL A 81 -5.93 1.98 8.20
CA VAL A 81 -5.82 0.76 7.39
C VAL A 81 -4.35 0.33 7.25
N ALA A 82 -3.44 1.27 7.00
CA ALA A 82 -2.01 0.99 6.91
C ALA A 82 -1.43 0.44 8.24
N ALA A 83 -1.77 1.07 9.37
CA ALA A 83 -1.34 0.62 10.68
C ALA A 83 -1.86 -0.78 11.02
N GLN A 84 -3.13 -1.06 10.74
CA GLN A 84 -3.72 -2.39 10.91
C GLN A 84 -3.11 -3.42 9.94
N ALA A 85 -2.72 -3.04 8.72
CA ALA A 85 -2.09 -3.96 7.78
C ALA A 85 -0.67 -4.35 8.22
N LEU A 86 0.07 -3.49 8.92
CA LEU A 86 1.39 -3.81 9.44
C LEU A 86 1.39 -5.01 10.41
N SER A 87 0.35 -5.16 11.23
CA SER A 87 0.23 -6.32 12.13
C SER A 87 0.06 -7.64 11.38
N ARG A 88 -0.37 -7.58 10.11
CA ARG A 88 -0.58 -8.72 9.22
C ARG A 88 0.63 -9.01 8.32
N VAL A 89 1.52 -8.04 8.12
CA VAL A 89 2.72 -8.15 7.26
C VAL A 89 3.92 -7.46 7.92
N PRO A 90 4.59 -8.11 8.89
CA PRO A 90 5.65 -7.48 9.71
C PRO A 90 6.92 -7.12 8.94
N GLN A 91 7.03 -7.53 7.66
CA GLN A 91 8.12 -7.16 6.76
C GLN A 91 7.98 -5.75 6.19
N VAL A 92 6.79 -5.13 6.31
CA VAL A 92 6.49 -3.78 5.84
C VAL A 92 6.79 -2.76 6.94
N ARG A 93 7.14 -1.52 6.57
CA ARG A 93 7.38 -0.41 7.51
C ARG A 93 6.48 0.78 7.17
N LEU A 94 6.03 1.51 8.18
CA LEU A 94 5.44 2.84 8.03
C LEU A 94 6.55 3.88 8.03
N THR A 95 6.45 4.88 7.16
CA THR A 95 7.22 6.12 7.28
C THR A 95 6.23 7.25 7.52
N GLY A 96 6.42 8.00 8.61
CA GLY A 96 5.70 9.24 8.91
C GLY A 96 6.38 10.42 8.25
#